data_AF-A0AAV3IHP1-F1
#
_entry.id   AF-A0AAV3IHP1-F1
#
_cell.length_a   1.000
_cell.length_b   1.000
_cell.length_c   1.000
_cell.angle_alpha   90.00
_cell.angle_beta   90.00
_cell.angle_gamma   90.00
#
_symmetry.space_group_name_H-M   'P 1'
#
loop_
_entity.id
_entity.type
_entity.pdbx_description
1 polymer ?
#
loop_
_entity_poly.entity_id
_entity_poly.type
_entity_poly.pdbx_seq_one_letter_code
_entity_poly.pdbx_strand_id
1 'polypeptide(L)'
;MDQIRPFPPTDFIDQIDEEEAIRIVPASDLKNWVVANFLTLGGPLHNPDHDHIAEMLHDNEGFLAFAWASTAYTRAKRMVLGQCEKVMFQQGGWKKARQE
;
A
#
# COMPACT_ATOMS: atom_id res chain seq x y z
N MET A 1 20.75 9.52 3.97
CA MET A 1 19.79 9.58 5.10
C MET A 1 19.26 8.18 5.31
N ASP A 2 19.31 7.71 6.55
CA ASP A 2 18.78 6.44 7.04
C ASP A 2 17.24 6.50 7.08
N GLN A 3 16.60 6.66 5.92
CA GLN A 3 15.15 6.68 5.86
C GLN A 3 14.62 5.26 5.99
N ILE A 4 14.22 4.88 7.20
CA ILE A 4 13.65 3.58 7.52
C ILE A 4 12.32 3.42 6.77
N ARG A 5 12.11 2.25 6.15
CA ARG A 5 10.82 1.90 5.55
C ARG A 5 9.72 1.95 6.62
N PRO A 6 8.63 2.70 6.41
CA PRO A 6 7.55 2.78 7.38
C PRO A 6 6.89 1.43 7.67
N PHE A 7 6.43 1.30 8.92
CA PHE A 7 5.61 0.20 9.41
C PHE A 7 4.16 0.70 9.61
N PRO A 8 3.17 -0.20 9.60
CA PRO A 8 1.81 0.17 9.99
C PRO A 8 1.78 0.79 11.40
N PRO A 9 0.86 1.74 11.68
CA PRO A 9 0.71 2.33 13.01
C PRO A 9 0.47 1.25 14.08
N THR A 10 1.12 1.35 15.24
CA THR A 10 0.99 0.35 16.31
C THR A 10 -0.46 0.21 16.78
N ASP A 11 -1.16 1.32 16.99
CA ASP A 11 -2.58 1.33 17.38
C ASP A 11 -3.49 0.60 16.38
N PHE A 12 -3.10 0.57 15.10
CA PHE A 12 -3.81 -0.16 14.06
C PHE A 12 -3.55 -1.68 14.13
N ILE A 13 -2.35 -2.08 14.57
CA ILE A 13 -1.98 -3.48 14.76
C ILE A 13 -2.59 -4.05 16.04
N ASP A 14 -2.60 -3.29 17.13
CA ASP A 14 -3.10 -3.78 18.42
C ASP A 14 -4.61 -4.06 18.42
N GLN A 15 -5.37 -3.42 17.51
CA GLN A 15 -6.82 -3.62 17.37
C GLN A 15 -7.19 -4.81 16.46
N ILE A 16 -6.21 -5.51 15.86
CA ILE A 16 -6.49 -6.59 14.89
C ILE A 16 -7.36 -7.71 15.49
N ASP A 17 -7.09 -8.09 16.75
CA ASP A 17 -7.77 -9.22 17.40
C ASP A 17 -9.19 -8.88 17.88
N GLU A 18 -9.56 -7.60 17.90
CA GLU A 18 -10.85 -7.12 18.40
C GLU A 18 -11.95 -7.08 17.33
N GLU A 19 -11.60 -7.28 16.04
CA GLU A 19 -12.49 -7.00 14.91
C GLU A 19 -12.75 -8.20 14.01
N GLU A 20 -14.03 -8.47 13.73
CA GLU A 20 -14.45 -9.54 12.81
C GLU A 20 -14.21 -9.19 11.33
N ALA A 21 -14.09 -7.90 11.01
CA ALA A 21 -13.91 -7.40 9.65
C ALA A 21 -12.47 -6.89 9.42
N ILE A 22 -12.00 -7.01 8.18
CA ILE A 22 -10.71 -6.45 7.78
C ILE A 22 -10.78 -4.92 7.72
N ARG A 23 -9.85 -4.25 8.41
CA ARG A 23 -9.66 -2.81 8.30
C ARG A 23 -8.58 -2.47 7.29
N ILE A 24 -8.79 -1.34 6.61
CA ILE A 24 -7.85 -0.75 5.67
C ILE A 24 -7.63 0.70 6.08
N VAL A 25 -6.38 1.11 6.29
CA VAL A 25 -6.03 2.50 6.60
C VAL A 25 -5.04 3.06 5.58
N PRO A 26 -5.11 4.37 5.24
CA PRO A 26 -4.16 4.99 4.34
C PRO A 26 -2.71 4.87 4.84
N ALA A 27 -1.76 4.67 3.93
CA ALA A 27 -0.34 4.55 4.21
C ALA A 27 0.45 5.65 3.46
N SER A 28 0.13 6.91 3.74
CA SER A 28 0.72 8.08 3.06
C SER A 28 2.24 8.19 3.30
N ASP A 29 2.69 7.80 4.48
CA ASP A 29 4.11 7.72 4.83
C ASP A 29 4.85 6.67 4.00
N LEU A 30 4.24 5.51 3.77
CA LEU A 30 4.77 4.48 2.89
C LEU A 30 4.85 4.98 1.45
N LYS A 31 3.82 5.69 0.96
CA LYS A 31 3.86 6.32 -0.37
C LYS A 31 5.04 7.27 -0.48
N ASN A 32 5.23 8.16 0.49
CA ASN A 32 6.33 9.12 0.50
C ASN A 32 7.69 8.41 0.49
N TRP A 33 7.83 7.34 1.26
CA TRP A 33 9.04 6.52 1.26
C TRP A 33 9.28 5.84 -0.10
N VAL A 34 8.24 5.27 -0.72
CA VAL A 34 8.36 4.65 -2.06
C VAL A 34 8.77 5.67 -3.11
N VAL A 35 8.16 6.86 -3.12
CA VAL A 35 8.53 7.94 -4.05
C VAL A 35 9.99 8.31 -3.88
N ALA A 36 10.41 8.64 -2.65
CA ALA A 36 11.77 9.07 -2.36
C ALA A 36 12.85 8.02 -2.68
N ASN A 37 12.51 6.73 -2.56
CA ASN A 37 13.49 5.65 -2.69
C ASN A 37 13.48 4.97 -4.07
N PHE A 38 12.32 4.76 -4.68
CA PHE A 38 12.19 3.99 -5.93
C PHE A 38 11.90 4.85 -7.16
N LEU A 39 11.22 6.00 -6.99
CA LEU A 39 10.68 6.78 -8.12
C LEU A 39 11.41 8.11 -8.33
N THR A 40 12.27 8.52 -7.39
CA THR A 40 13.07 9.74 -7.50
C THR A 40 14.47 9.40 -8.00
N LEU A 41 14.93 10.10 -9.04
CA LEU A 41 16.29 9.98 -9.55
C LEU A 41 17.32 10.23 -8.43
N GLY A 42 18.28 9.31 -8.30
CA GLY A 42 19.28 9.34 -7.21
C GLY A 42 18.78 8.77 -5.88
N GLY A 43 17.52 8.30 -5.82
CA GLY A 43 17.00 7.55 -4.68
C GLY A 43 17.76 6.23 -4.46
N PRO A 44 17.90 5.74 -3.21
CA PRO A 44 18.70 4.54 -2.91
C PRO A 44 18.29 3.26 -3.65
N LEU A 45 17.02 3.15 -4.03
CA LEU A 45 16.43 2.00 -4.71
C LEU A 45 15.83 2.40 -6.07
N HIS A 46 16.31 3.51 -6.64
CA HIS A 46 15.79 4.07 -7.88
C HIS A 46 15.86 3.02 -8.99
N ASN A 47 14.74 2.78 -9.65
CA ASN A 47 14.66 1.89 -10.81
C ASN A 47 14.16 2.67 -12.03
N PRO A 48 14.99 2.87 -13.07
CA PRO A 48 14.59 3.57 -14.30
C PRO A 48 13.38 2.94 -15.00
N ASP A 49 13.15 1.63 -14.83
CA ASP A 49 11.96 0.99 -15.39
C ASP A 49 10.64 1.55 -14.80
N HIS A 50 10.70 2.26 -13.67
CA HIS A 50 9.56 2.87 -13.01
C HIS A 50 9.32 4.35 -13.38
N ASP A 51 10.09 4.93 -14.31
CA ASP A 51 9.96 6.35 -14.69
C ASP A 51 8.53 6.71 -15.13
N HIS A 52 7.86 5.79 -15.84
CA HIS A 52 6.47 5.93 -16.26
C HIS A 52 5.49 6.09 -15.08
N ILE A 53 5.79 5.51 -13.90
CA ILE A 53 4.98 5.67 -12.69
C ILE A 53 5.20 7.06 -12.10
N ALA A 54 6.44 7.54 -12.09
CA ALA A 54 6.77 8.88 -11.60
C ALA A 54 6.10 9.97 -12.45
N GLU A 55 6.11 9.83 -13.77
CA GLU A 55 5.41 10.72 -14.70
C GLU A 55 3.90 10.74 -14.45
N MET A 56 3.25 9.57 -14.36
CA MET A 56 1.82 9.50 -14.07
C MET A 56 1.45 10.06 -12.70
N LEU A 57 2.32 9.90 -11.70
CA LEU A 57 2.11 10.43 -10.35
C LEU A 57 2.27 11.95 -10.29
N HIS A 58 3.18 12.52 -11.09
CA HIS A 58 3.35 13.96 -11.25
C HIS A 58 2.09 14.60 -11.85
N ASP A 59 1.48 13.95 -12.85
CA ASP A 59 0.26 14.46 -13.49
C ASP A 59 -1.00 14.27 -12.64
N ASN A 60 -1.02 13.22 -11.80
CA ASN A 60 -2.15 12.91 -10.93
C ASN A 60 -1.66 12.28 -9.63
N GLU A 61 -1.69 13.04 -8.54
CA GLU A 61 -1.30 12.54 -7.21
C GLU A 61 -2.15 11.35 -6.75
N GLY A 62 -3.38 11.21 -7.25
CA GLY A 62 -4.29 10.09 -6.98
C GLY A 62 -4.03 8.83 -7.81
N PHE A 63 -3.07 8.85 -8.75
CA PHE A 63 -2.73 7.71 -9.61
C PHE A 63 -2.28 6.48 -8.79
N LEU A 64 -1.50 6.71 -7.74
CA LEU A 64 -0.98 5.68 -6.86
C LEU A 64 -1.29 6.00 -5.40
N ALA A 65 -1.92 5.04 -4.73
CA ALA A 65 -2.25 5.09 -3.32
C ALA A 65 -1.76 3.82 -2.61
N PHE A 66 -1.46 3.95 -1.33
CA PHE A 66 -1.01 2.87 -0.47
C PHE A 66 -1.91 2.80 0.74
N ALA A 67 -2.14 1.58 1.22
CA ALA A 67 -2.90 1.34 2.43
C ALA A 67 -2.33 0.14 3.18
N TRP A 68 -2.44 0.18 4.49
CA TRP A 68 -2.20 -0.96 5.36
C TRP A 68 -3.49 -1.76 5.53
N ALA A 69 -3.35 -3.08 5.51
CA ALA A 69 -4.43 -4.00 5.84
C ALA A 69 -4.16 -4.64 7.19
N SER A 70 -5.20 -4.74 8.03
CA SER A 70 -5.09 -5.27 9.39
C SER A 70 -4.70 -6.75 9.39
N THR A 71 -5.11 -7.49 8.36
CA THR A 71 -4.76 -8.91 8.21
C THR A 71 -4.40 -9.28 6.77
N ALA A 72 -3.53 -10.28 6.64
CA ALA A 72 -3.24 -10.89 5.35
C ALA A 72 -4.45 -11.67 4.83
N TYR A 73 -4.71 -11.64 3.53
CA TYR A 73 -5.78 -12.45 2.95
C TYR A 73 -5.34 -13.91 2.88
N THR A 74 -6.11 -14.82 3.49
CA THR A 74 -5.84 -16.25 3.45
C THR A 74 -6.90 -17.02 2.66
N ARG A 75 -6.45 -17.95 1.81
CA ARG A 75 -7.33 -18.86 1.06
C ARG A 75 -6.60 -20.17 0.82
N ALA A 76 -7.28 -21.30 1.10
CA ALA A 76 -6.74 -22.65 0.86
C ALA A 76 -5.32 -22.87 1.44
N LYS A 77 -5.10 -22.47 2.69
CA LYS A 77 -3.80 -22.53 3.40
C LYS A 77 -2.68 -21.70 2.75
N ARG A 78 -3.02 -20.79 1.83
CA ARG A 78 -2.09 -19.81 1.25
C ARG A 78 -2.42 -18.43 1.80
N MET A 79 -1.39 -17.61 1.94
CA MET A 79 -1.48 -16.24 2.46
C MET A 79 -0.96 -15.25 1.43
N VAL A 80 -1.71 -14.17 1.21
CA VAL A 80 -1.32 -13.03 0.36
C VAL A 80 -0.86 -11.90 1.27
N LEU A 81 0.43 -11.55 1.21
CA LEU A 81 1.06 -10.55 2.08
C LEU A 81 0.90 -9.10 1.57
N GLY A 82 0.49 -8.94 0.31
CA GLY A 82 0.25 -7.65 -0.31
C GLY A 82 -0.34 -7.83 -1.70
N GLN A 83 -1.09 -6.84 -2.17
CA GLN A 83 -1.68 -6.83 -3.49
C GLN A 83 -1.57 -5.42 -4.07
N CYS A 84 -1.18 -5.35 -5.34
CA CYS A 84 -1.31 -4.15 -6.15
C CYS A 84 -2.44 -4.40 -7.16
N GLU A 85 -3.37 -3.44 -7.28
CA GLU A 85 -4.48 -3.53 -8.21
C GLU A 85 -4.87 -2.15 -8.73
N LYS A 86 -5.44 -2.12 -9.95
CA LYS A 86 -6.18 -0.95 -10.42
C LYS A 86 -7.53 -0.93 -9.71
N VAL A 87 -7.99 0.26 -9.33
CA VAL A 87 -9.33 0.43 -8.76
C VAL A 87 -10.35 0.01 -9.81
N MET A 88 -11.09 -1.06 -9.53
CA MET A 88 -12.10 -1.64 -10.41
C MET A 88 -13.32 -2.03 -9.57
N PHE A 89 -14.53 -1.68 -10.02
CA PHE A 89 -15.80 -2.03 -9.38
C PHE A 89 -16.14 -3.52 -9.57
N GLN A 90 -15.45 -4.44 -8.89
CA GLN A 90 -15.70 -5.90 -8.94
C GLN A 90 -15.35 -6.58 -7.60
N GLN A 91 -16.02 -7.70 -7.27
CA GLN A 91 -16.07 -8.30 -5.92
C GLN A 91 -14.79 -9.03 -5.46
N GLY A 92 -14.33 -8.78 -4.23
CA GLY A 92 -13.24 -9.48 -3.52
C GLY A 92 -13.09 -8.95 -2.08
N GLY A 93 -12.55 -9.72 -1.11
CA GLY A 93 -12.54 -9.33 0.32
C GLY A 93 -11.84 -7.99 0.61
N TRP A 94 -10.59 -7.83 0.16
CA TRP A 94 -9.87 -6.55 0.23
C TRP A 94 -10.51 -5.44 -0.61
N LYS A 95 -11.23 -5.78 -1.69
CA LYS A 95 -11.95 -4.81 -2.52
C LYS A 95 -13.23 -4.30 -1.85
N LYS A 96 -13.97 -5.17 -1.14
CA LYS A 96 -15.17 -4.81 -0.37
C LYS A 96 -14.83 -3.86 0.77
N ALA A 97 -13.78 -4.17 1.54
CA ALA A 97 -13.35 -3.33 2.67
C ALA A 97 -12.79 -1.95 2.27
N ARG A 98 -12.48 -1.72 1.00
CA ARG A 98 -12.10 -0.40 0.47
C ARG A 98 -13.27 0.41 -0.09
N GLN A 99 -14.43 -0.24 -0.33
CA GLN A 99 -15.61 0.39 -0.91
C GLN A 99 -16.61 0.88 0.14
N GLU A 100 -16.58 0.30 1.34
CA GLU A 100 -17.29 0.81 2.53
C GLU A 100 -16.62 2.07 3.06
#